data_AF-A0A816EAV4-F1
#
_entry.id   AF-A0A816EAV4-F1
#
_cell.length_a   1.000
_cell.length_b   1.000
_cell.length_c   1.000
_cell.angle_alpha   90.00
_cell.angle_beta   90.00
_cell.angle_gamma   90.00
#
_symmetry.space_group_name_H-M   'P 1'
#
loop_
_entity.id
_entity.type
_entity.pdbx_description
1 polymer ?
#
loop_
_entity_poly.entity_id
_entity_poly.type
_entity_poly.pdbx_seq_one_letter_code
_entity_poly.pdbx_strand_id
1 'polypeptide(L)'
;MATGGNIDLQQSTRVSDIVNEPQDMLVPIRGYENMPIVSLEKAVTPLILILPEIQDYAYVAKRRCKSVPPDGLTQDESAALTLYSMEWTPHDKCLYFVLNATLRTEDRRKLKPWFSYLKLILTALEKLPSIRCHVFRGVNLDLTNLYTQGKTFIWWGFSSCTTSLEVLENKQFLDKTDQRTLFTIECDSGKDISRHSYYQSENEVLLLPARQFFVVGCLQLAPDLHTIQLKETKAPITLLQPVMNQSVQINPIPNSTATKSKNPITKFRKILTRSRSQSQIQQNPSPSNHTVPSTPTIPNAVPLKADQILTPSQTNQVPTQSQMKPNVREEEYAYGYEYSSHTPILIPTPKFSSSSSSSFKSSNSSSSSSFKSSNSSSSSYQCQTESTVGGASAGRIYFRASNVSTSQMTEQSAQGDIAFERIDPQRDFIAIKNAAAICNDQAMKNWTIRRKIDFKEDIVYRFPDNFVLQSGSRICIFSRYGSIGLVNQKEALVADNIPTWGTGSHMVTRLLDANGHENAFYDEKFQ
;
A
#
# COMPACT_ATOMS: atom_id res chain seq x y z
N MET A 1 28.14 -5.67 16.41
CA MET A 1 28.51 -5.78 14.98
C MET A 1 27.24 -5.52 14.19
N ALA A 2 27.22 -4.40 13.47
CA ALA A 2 26.01 -3.72 12.99
C ALA A 2 25.39 -4.42 11.77
N THR A 3 24.12 -4.80 11.90
CA THR A 3 23.23 -5.27 10.82
C THR A 3 22.20 -4.18 10.55
N GLY A 4 22.59 -3.10 9.87
CA GLY A 4 21.79 -1.88 9.74
C GLY A 4 21.64 -1.37 8.30
N GLY A 5 21.65 -2.24 7.29
CA GLY A 5 21.71 -1.81 5.89
C GLY A 5 20.50 -2.12 5.00
N ASN A 6 19.49 -2.85 5.50
CA ASN A 6 18.41 -3.38 4.64
C ASN A 6 16.99 -3.12 5.16
N ILE A 7 16.87 -2.43 6.31
CA ILE A 7 15.58 -2.06 6.91
C ILE A 7 15.16 -0.66 6.40
N ASP A 8 16.15 0.17 6.05
CA ASP A 8 15.99 1.61 5.79
C ASP A 8 15.35 1.94 4.42
N LEU A 9 15.32 1.02 3.45
CA LEU A 9 14.64 1.22 2.17
C LEU A 9 13.14 0.92 2.22
N GLN A 10 12.69 0.10 3.17
CA GLN A 10 11.32 -0.45 3.28
C GLN A 10 10.37 0.36 4.17
N GLN A 11 10.67 1.63 4.41
CA GLN A 11 9.90 2.53 5.28
C GLN A 11 9.61 3.89 4.57
N SER A 12 10.10 4.07 3.33
CA SER A 12 10.21 5.35 2.60
C SER A 12 8.92 5.87 1.96
N THR A 13 7.96 4.99 1.69
CA THR A 13 6.92 5.31 0.69
C THR A 13 5.50 5.28 1.24
N ARG A 14 5.33 5.09 2.56
CA ARG A 14 4.02 5.11 3.26
C ARG A 14 3.35 6.47 3.33
N VAL A 15 4.15 7.53 3.29
CA VAL A 15 3.73 8.87 3.74
C VAL A 15 3.44 9.82 2.56
N SER A 16 3.77 9.42 1.32
CA SER A 16 3.76 10.28 0.13
C SER A 16 2.44 10.34 -0.66
N ASP A 17 1.39 9.60 -0.28
CA ASP A 17 0.18 9.41 -1.08
C ASP A 17 -0.84 10.57 -1.03
N ILE A 18 -0.49 11.67 -0.38
CA ILE A 18 -1.37 12.82 -0.12
C ILE A 18 -1.65 13.69 -1.35
N VAL A 19 -0.81 13.59 -2.39
CA VAL A 19 -0.94 14.35 -3.64
C VAL A 19 -2.22 13.98 -4.39
N ASN A 20 -2.71 12.76 -4.17
CA ASN A 20 -3.88 12.22 -4.85
C ASN A 20 -5.19 12.48 -4.08
N GLU A 21 -5.16 13.30 -3.02
CA GLU A 21 -6.40 13.69 -2.34
C GLU A 21 -7.28 14.50 -3.31
N PRO A 22 -8.56 14.14 -3.49
CA PRO A 22 -9.45 14.85 -4.37
C PRO A 22 -9.70 16.27 -3.85
N GLN A 23 -9.71 17.24 -4.76
CA GLN A 23 -10.05 18.62 -4.43
C GLN A 23 -11.55 18.80 -4.19
N ASP A 24 -12.36 17.94 -4.81
CA ASP A 24 -13.80 17.95 -4.67
C ASP A 24 -14.31 17.14 -3.47
N MET A 25 -15.46 17.55 -2.96
CA MET A 25 -16.16 16.86 -1.88
C MET A 25 -16.75 15.56 -2.39
N LEU A 26 -16.23 14.42 -1.91
CA LEU A 26 -16.77 13.12 -2.26
C LEU A 26 -18.00 12.74 -1.42
N VAL A 27 -18.78 11.77 -1.92
CA VAL A 27 -19.88 11.17 -1.18
C VAL A 27 -19.35 10.46 0.08
N PRO A 28 -20.03 10.59 1.25
CA PRO A 28 -19.66 9.89 2.48
C PRO A 28 -19.48 8.37 2.30
N ILE A 29 -18.56 7.80 3.06
CA ILE A 29 -18.26 6.37 3.06
C ILE A 29 -19.23 5.65 4.00
N ARG A 30 -20.06 4.77 3.41
CA ARG A 30 -21.16 4.03 4.08
C ARG A 30 -21.25 2.62 3.53
N GLY A 31 -21.96 1.74 4.26
CA GLY A 31 -22.24 0.36 3.89
C GLY A 31 -21.36 -0.66 4.61
N TYR A 32 -20.09 -0.34 4.88
CA TYR A 32 -19.19 -1.27 5.58
C TYR A 32 -19.61 -1.51 7.03
N GLU A 33 -20.24 -0.53 7.67
CA GLU A 33 -20.69 -0.61 9.07
C GLU A 33 -21.72 -1.73 9.29
N ASN A 34 -22.46 -2.08 8.24
CA ASN A 34 -23.50 -3.11 8.24
C ASN A 34 -22.92 -4.51 7.99
N MET A 35 -21.63 -4.62 7.65
CA MET A 35 -20.98 -5.92 7.50
C MET A 35 -20.84 -6.61 8.86
N PRO A 36 -20.96 -7.94 8.91
CA PRO A 36 -20.61 -8.69 10.12
C PRO A 36 -19.11 -8.58 10.40
N ILE A 37 -18.74 -8.58 11.68
CA ILE A 37 -17.34 -8.75 12.06
C ILE A 37 -16.95 -10.20 11.77
N VAL A 38 -15.84 -10.39 11.06
CA VAL A 38 -15.32 -11.71 10.65
C VAL A 38 -13.81 -11.79 10.94
N SER A 39 -13.22 -12.97 10.83
CA SER A 39 -11.77 -13.14 10.98
C SER A 39 -11.01 -12.41 9.86
N LEU A 40 -9.72 -12.11 10.08
CA LEU A 40 -8.90 -11.39 9.11
C LEU A 40 -8.85 -12.10 7.76
N GLU A 41 -8.74 -13.43 7.73
CA GLU A 41 -8.68 -14.24 6.51
C GLU A 41 -9.97 -14.10 5.69
N LYS A 42 -11.13 -14.11 6.36
CA LYS A 42 -12.42 -13.86 5.71
C LYS A 42 -12.56 -12.41 5.26
N ALA A 43 -12.07 -11.47 6.05
CA ALA A 43 -12.16 -10.04 5.75
C ALA A 43 -11.39 -9.65 4.48
N VAL A 44 -10.26 -10.31 4.21
CA VAL A 44 -9.43 -10.05 3.01
C VAL A 44 -9.82 -10.89 1.79
N THR A 45 -10.70 -11.89 1.94
CA THR A 45 -11.08 -12.78 0.83
C THR A 45 -11.60 -12.03 -0.41
N PRO A 46 -12.45 -10.99 -0.30
CA PRO A 46 -12.89 -10.23 -1.46
C PRO A 46 -11.77 -9.41 -2.14
N LEU A 47 -10.62 -9.25 -1.49
CA LEU A 47 -9.49 -8.45 -1.97
C LEU A 47 -8.51 -9.26 -2.82
N ILE A 48 -8.65 -10.58 -2.91
CA ILE A 48 -7.68 -11.46 -3.63
C ILE A 48 -7.49 -11.01 -5.09
N LEU A 49 -8.56 -10.58 -5.77
CA LEU A 49 -8.45 -10.11 -7.17
C LEU A 49 -7.75 -8.74 -7.30
N ILE A 50 -7.70 -7.97 -6.22
CA ILE A 50 -7.05 -6.64 -6.16
C ILE A 50 -5.59 -6.80 -5.69
N LEU A 51 -5.38 -7.69 -4.72
CA LEU A 51 -4.14 -7.99 -4.04
C LEU A 51 -3.96 -9.52 -3.99
N PRO A 52 -3.34 -10.14 -5.02
CA PRO A 52 -3.26 -11.61 -5.13
C PRO A 52 -2.63 -12.31 -3.92
N GLU A 53 -1.64 -11.69 -3.28
CA GLU A 53 -0.90 -12.26 -2.14
C GLU A 53 -1.49 -11.89 -0.78
N ILE A 54 -2.66 -11.24 -0.74
CA ILE A 54 -3.20 -10.66 0.51
C ILE A 54 -3.46 -11.69 1.60
N GLN A 55 -3.78 -12.93 1.23
CA GLN A 55 -4.02 -14.00 2.19
C GLN A 55 -2.73 -14.41 2.93
N ASP A 56 -1.60 -14.41 2.23
CA ASP A 56 -0.30 -14.73 2.82
C ASP A 56 0.12 -13.65 3.82
N TYR A 57 -0.05 -12.38 3.45
CA TYR A 57 0.22 -11.25 4.35
C TYR A 57 -0.74 -11.22 5.55
N ALA A 58 -2.03 -11.52 5.35
CA ALA A 58 -2.98 -11.67 6.45
C ALA A 58 -2.57 -12.79 7.42
N TYR A 59 -2.11 -13.93 6.90
CA TYR A 59 -1.60 -15.02 7.72
C TYR A 59 -0.38 -14.58 8.54
N VAL A 60 0.59 -13.92 7.90
CA VAL A 60 1.80 -13.40 8.57
C VAL A 60 1.42 -12.38 9.65
N ALA A 61 0.54 -11.42 9.35
CA ALA A 61 0.09 -10.41 10.31
C ALA A 61 -0.52 -11.07 11.55
N LYS A 62 -1.42 -12.04 11.36
CA LYS A 62 -2.07 -12.74 12.47
C LYS A 62 -1.12 -13.59 13.31
N ARG A 63 -0.14 -14.24 12.67
CA ARG A 63 0.89 -15.02 13.38
C ARG A 63 1.81 -14.18 14.25
N ARG A 64 2.02 -12.90 13.91
CA ARG A 64 2.82 -11.98 14.72
C ARG A 64 2.05 -11.44 15.92
N CYS A 65 0.72 -11.39 15.84
CA CYS A 65 -0.12 -10.94 16.95
C CYS A 65 -0.21 -12.00 18.07
N LYS A 66 -0.21 -11.51 19.31
CA LYS A 66 -0.51 -12.34 20.50
C LYS A 66 -1.95 -12.88 20.40
N SER A 67 -2.18 -14.05 20.99
CA SER A 67 -3.55 -14.63 21.09
C SER A 67 -4.50 -13.72 21.86
N VAL A 68 -3.96 -12.99 22.85
CA VAL A 68 -4.64 -11.90 23.56
C VAL A 68 -3.81 -10.63 23.40
N PRO A 69 -4.09 -9.81 22.37
CA PRO A 69 -3.47 -8.50 22.20
C PRO A 69 -3.83 -7.53 23.35
N PRO A 70 -3.06 -6.44 23.51
CA PRO A 70 -3.43 -5.38 24.44
C PRO A 70 -4.66 -4.60 23.97
N ASP A 71 -5.08 -3.63 24.79
CA ASP A 71 -6.07 -2.60 24.44
C ASP A 71 -7.48 -3.15 24.12
N GLY A 72 -7.78 -4.35 24.61
CA GLY A 72 -9.09 -5.00 24.44
C GLY A 72 -9.36 -5.48 23.02
N LEU A 73 -8.34 -5.52 22.16
CA LEU A 73 -8.47 -6.02 20.81
C LEU A 73 -8.47 -7.55 20.77
N THR A 74 -9.28 -8.12 19.88
CA THR A 74 -9.14 -9.51 19.46
C THR A 74 -7.88 -9.69 18.63
N GLN A 75 -7.42 -10.94 18.47
CA GLN A 75 -6.27 -11.24 17.61
C GLN A 75 -6.50 -10.77 16.17
N ASP A 76 -7.70 -10.96 15.61
CA ASP A 76 -8.04 -10.52 14.25
C ASP A 76 -8.05 -9.00 14.09
N GLU A 77 -8.55 -8.27 15.09
CA GLU A 77 -8.54 -6.79 15.10
C GLU A 77 -7.11 -6.23 15.17
N SER A 78 -6.28 -6.75 16.07
CA SER A 78 -4.87 -6.37 16.14
C SER A 78 -4.13 -6.75 14.85
N ALA A 79 -4.44 -7.90 14.26
CA ALA A 79 -3.81 -8.35 13.02
C ALA A 79 -4.22 -7.50 11.82
N ALA A 80 -5.43 -6.95 11.79
CA ALA A 80 -5.84 -5.98 10.77
C ALA A 80 -5.00 -4.69 10.86
N LEU A 81 -4.73 -4.18 12.07
CA LEU A 81 -3.83 -3.03 12.26
C LEU A 81 -2.40 -3.37 11.83
N THR A 82 -1.90 -4.54 12.22
CA THR A 82 -0.57 -5.02 11.78
C THR A 82 -0.50 -5.11 10.26
N LEU A 83 -1.50 -5.72 9.61
CA LEU A 83 -1.56 -5.85 8.15
C LEU A 83 -1.61 -4.49 7.44
N TYR A 84 -2.35 -3.52 7.99
CA TYR A 84 -2.38 -2.16 7.46
C TYR A 84 -1.00 -1.51 7.48
N SER A 85 -0.25 -1.68 8.57
CA SER A 85 1.10 -1.11 8.72
C SER A 85 2.22 -1.90 8.01
N MET A 86 1.92 -3.08 7.44
CA MET A 86 2.91 -3.90 6.76
C MET A 86 3.29 -3.30 5.40
N GLU A 87 4.58 -3.35 5.10
CA GLU A 87 5.11 -2.99 3.79
C GLU A 87 5.67 -4.23 3.10
N TRP A 88 5.45 -4.30 1.79
CA TRP A 88 5.99 -5.36 0.95
C TRP A 88 6.24 -4.87 -0.48
N THR A 89 6.97 -5.69 -1.23
CA THR A 89 7.35 -5.39 -2.61
C THR A 89 6.46 -6.18 -3.58
N PRO A 90 5.91 -5.54 -4.62
CA PRO A 90 6.07 -4.12 -4.95
C PRO A 90 5.18 -3.20 -4.09
N HIS A 91 5.69 -2.02 -3.77
CA HIS A 91 5.08 -1.07 -2.82
C HIS A 91 3.66 -0.67 -3.18
N ASP A 92 3.38 -0.48 -4.48
CA ASP A 92 2.06 -0.14 -5.01
C ASP A 92 1.02 -1.26 -4.82
N LYS A 93 1.44 -2.42 -4.30
CA LYS A 93 0.59 -3.54 -3.89
C LYS A 93 0.49 -3.69 -2.38
N CYS A 94 1.08 -2.80 -1.59
CA CYS A 94 0.82 -2.76 -0.14
C CYS A 94 -0.66 -2.49 0.13
N LEU A 95 -1.22 -3.13 1.15
CA LEU A 95 -2.64 -2.99 1.46
C LEU A 95 -3.01 -1.53 1.76
N TYR A 96 -2.23 -0.81 2.57
CA TYR A 96 -2.55 0.59 2.88
C TYR A 96 -2.49 1.47 1.62
N PHE A 97 -1.54 1.20 0.71
CA PHE A 97 -1.37 1.98 -0.51
C PHE A 97 -2.60 1.85 -1.39
N VAL A 98 -3.03 0.61 -1.67
CA VAL A 98 -4.20 0.36 -2.52
C VAL A 98 -5.50 0.76 -1.83
N LEU A 99 -5.62 0.55 -0.51
CA LEU A 99 -6.79 0.97 0.26
C LEU A 99 -6.95 2.49 0.24
N ASN A 100 -5.88 3.25 0.56
CA ASN A 100 -5.94 4.70 0.58
C ASN A 100 -6.18 5.29 -0.82
N ALA A 101 -5.59 4.70 -1.86
CA ALA A 101 -5.93 5.04 -3.24
C ALA A 101 -7.43 4.81 -3.52
N THR A 102 -7.99 3.67 -3.08
CA THR A 102 -9.41 3.35 -3.26
C THR A 102 -10.33 4.31 -2.49
N LEU A 103 -9.97 4.68 -1.26
CA LEU A 103 -10.73 5.64 -0.42
C LEU A 103 -10.83 7.03 -1.07
N ARG A 104 -9.82 7.43 -1.84
CA ARG A 104 -9.78 8.70 -2.60
C ARG A 104 -10.55 8.67 -3.92
N THR A 105 -11.03 7.50 -4.37
CA THR A 105 -11.78 7.43 -5.63
C THR A 105 -13.20 7.97 -5.48
N GLU A 106 -13.67 8.75 -6.46
CA GLU A 106 -15.07 9.18 -6.56
C GLU A 106 -16.03 7.98 -6.66
N ASP A 107 -15.62 6.93 -7.37
CA ASP A 107 -16.44 5.72 -7.55
C ASP A 107 -16.46 4.85 -6.28
N ARG A 108 -17.41 5.15 -5.40
CA ARG A 108 -17.64 4.39 -4.15
C ARG A 108 -17.95 2.91 -4.36
N ARG A 109 -18.29 2.45 -5.57
CA ARG A 109 -18.48 1.01 -5.85
C ARG A 109 -17.17 0.25 -5.71
N LYS A 110 -16.03 0.89 -5.99
CA LYS A 110 -14.68 0.29 -5.82
C LYS A 110 -14.33 -0.02 -4.37
N LEU A 111 -15.02 0.59 -3.40
CA LEU A 111 -14.85 0.29 -1.98
C LEU A 111 -15.59 -0.98 -1.52
N LYS A 112 -16.56 -1.49 -2.29
CA LYS A 112 -17.37 -2.66 -1.85
C LYS A 112 -16.52 -3.90 -1.48
N PRO A 113 -15.48 -4.29 -2.25
CA PRO A 113 -14.59 -5.39 -1.86
C PRO A 113 -13.89 -5.16 -0.51
N TRP A 114 -13.68 -3.90 -0.13
CA TRP A 114 -13.00 -3.51 1.11
C TRP A 114 -13.91 -3.51 2.33
N PHE A 115 -15.22 -3.64 2.19
CA PHE A 115 -16.16 -3.44 3.30
C PHE A 115 -15.92 -4.37 4.50
N SER A 116 -15.62 -5.64 4.27
CA SER A 116 -15.31 -6.58 5.36
C SER A 116 -14.01 -6.21 6.09
N TYR A 117 -12.98 -5.79 5.35
CA TYR A 117 -11.73 -5.34 5.93
C TYR A 117 -11.88 -4.01 6.68
N LEU A 118 -12.57 -3.03 6.07
CA LEU A 118 -12.91 -1.74 6.67
C LEU A 118 -13.70 -1.93 7.97
N LYS A 119 -14.71 -2.83 7.97
CA LYS A 119 -15.45 -3.18 9.18
C LYS A 119 -14.52 -3.65 10.29
N LEU A 120 -13.59 -4.55 9.98
CA LEU A 120 -12.67 -5.13 10.97
C LEU A 120 -11.69 -4.08 11.51
N ILE A 121 -10.96 -3.36 10.64
CA ILE A 121 -9.96 -2.38 11.06
C ILE A 121 -10.58 -1.18 11.78
N LEU A 122 -11.74 -0.68 11.33
CA LEU A 122 -12.42 0.43 11.99
C LEU A 122 -13.01 0.03 13.35
N THR A 123 -13.45 -1.24 13.50
CA THR A 123 -13.85 -1.77 14.82
C THR A 123 -12.65 -1.85 15.77
N ALA A 124 -11.48 -2.26 15.28
CA ALA A 124 -10.24 -2.25 16.07
C ALA A 124 -9.89 -0.82 16.53
N LEU A 125 -9.89 0.15 15.61
CA LEU A 125 -9.55 1.54 15.91
C LEU A 125 -10.56 2.22 16.85
N GLU A 126 -11.84 1.85 16.78
CA GLU A 126 -12.87 2.40 17.67
C GLU A 126 -12.66 1.96 19.14
N LYS A 127 -12.08 0.78 19.37
CA LYS A 127 -11.72 0.30 20.72
C LYS A 127 -10.51 1.01 21.31
N LEU A 128 -9.62 1.55 20.47
CA LEU A 128 -8.47 2.32 20.92
C LEU A 128 -8.91 3.72 21.38
N PRO A 129 -8.31 4.28 22.44
CA PRO A 129 -8.62 5.63 22.88
C PRO A 129 -8.31 6.64 21.78
N SER A 130 -9.19 7.61 21.58
CA SER A 130 -8.86 8.79 20.79
C SER A 130 -8.01 9.74 21.62
N ILE A 131 -6.85 10.08 21.09
CA ILE A 131 -5.90 11.00 21.72
C ILE A 131 -5.90 12.34 20.99
N ARG A 132 -5.95 13.42 21.77
CA ARG A 132 -5.69 14.77 21.27
C ARG A 132 -4.19 15.04 21.36
N CYS A 133 -3.54 15.23 20.24
CA CYS A 133 -2.10 15.45 20.20
C CYS A 133 -1.65 16.21 18.94
N HIS A 134 -0.40 16.67 18.97
CA HIS A 134 0.30 17.09 17.76
C HIS A 134 0.96 15.89 17.11
N VAL A 135 0.65 15.68 15.84
CA VAL A 135 1.29 14.65 15.01
C VAL A 135 1.91 15.28 13.79
N PHE A 136 2.89 14.56 13.23
CA PHE A 136 3.67 15.02 12.10
C PHE A 136 3.60 14.03 10.95
N ARG A 137 3.67 14.56 9.73
CA ARG A 137 3.67 13.79 8.50
C ARG A 137 4.57 14.45 7.45
N GLY A 138 5.61 13.74 6.99
CA GLY A 138 6.55 14.22 5.98
C GLY A 138 6.21 13.74 4.57
N VAL A 139 6.36 14.61 3.56
CA VAL A 139 6.15 14.30 2.14
C VAL A 139 7.27 14.91 1.32
N ASN A 140 7.90 14.13 0.43
CA ASN A 140 9.00 14.58 -0.44
C ASN A 140 8.52 15.35 -1.68
N LEU A 141 7.57 16.30 -1.49
CA LEU A 141 7.10 17.25 -2.51
C LEU A 141 6.73 18.58 -1.83
N ASP A 142 6.81 19.70 -2.56
CA ASP A 142 6.17 20.96 -2.16
C ASP A 142 4.66 20.90 -2.46
N LEU A 143 3.85 21.03 -1.41
CA LEU A 143 2.40 20.99 -1.48
C LEU A 143 1.74 22.32 -1.09
N THR A 144 2.51 23.38 -0.86
CA THR A 144 1.99 24.67 -0.40
C THR A 144 0.89 25.23 -1.31
N ASN A 145 0.98 25.00 -2.62
CA ASN A 145 -0.03 25.41 -3.60
C ASN A 145 -1.38 24.69 -3.44
N LEU A 146 -1.41 23.49 -2.86
CA LEU A 146 -2.64 22.71 -2.63
C LEU A 146 -3.33 23.06 -1.31
N TYR A 147 -2.58 23.61 -0.34
CA TYR A 147 -3.07 23.90 1.01
C TYR A 147 -3.02 25.39 1.27
N THR A 148 -4.00 26.12 0.76
CA THR A 148 -4.11 27.57 1.01
C THR A 148 -4.59 27.84 2.43
N GLN A 149 -3.88 28.73 3.13
CA GLN A 149 -4.28 29.20 4.46
C GLN A 149 -5.74 29.67 4.50
N GLY A 150 -6.45 29.32 5.58
CA GLY A 150 -7.85 29.69 5.76
C GLY A 150 -8.86 28.78 5.04
N LYS A 151 -8.39 27.76 4.31
CA LYS A 151 -9.26 26.78 3.64
C LYS A 151 -9.42 25.51 4.48
N THR A 152 -10.56 24.86 4.28
CA THR A 152 -10.85 23.52 4.80
C THR A 152 -10.82 22.50 3.68
N PHE A 153 -10.33 21.31 3.96
CA PHE A 153 -10.30 20.17 3.03
C PHE A 153 -10.52 18.86 3.79
N ILE A 154 -10.68 17.76 3.05
CA ILE A 154 -10.84 16.41 3.61
C ILE A 154 -9.65 15.56 3.19
N TRP A 155 -9.07 14.80 4.12
CA TRP A 155 -8.24 13.64 3.77
C TRP A 155 -9.10 12.39 3.78
N TRP A 156 -9.29 11.80 2.61
CA TRP A 156 -10.16 10.64 2.42
C TRP A 156 -9.45 9.33 2.75
N GLY A 157 -8.13 9.26 2.64
CA GLY A 157 -7.35 8.09 3.08
C GLY A 157 -7.13 8.04 4.59
N PHE A 158 -6.71 6.88 5.10
CA PHE A 158 -6.07 6.82 6.41
C PHE A 158 -4.77 7.62 6.37
N SER A 159 -4.45 8.32 7.45
CA SER A 159 -3.21 9.09 7.53
C SER A 159 -2.31 8.55 8.63
N SER A 160 -1.27 7.81 8.25
CA SER A 160 -0.17 7.46 9.17
C SER A 160 0.63 8.72 9.50
N CYS A 161 0.86 8.93 10.79
CA CYS A 161 1.59 10.05 11.35
C CYS A 161 2.46 9.55 12.52
N THR A 162 3.39 10.38 12.97
CA THR A 162 4.21 10.12 14.16
C THR A 162 4.14 11.27 15.14
N THR A 163 4.30 11.00 16.43
CA THR A 163 4.50 12.03 17.46
C THR A 163 5.96 12.41 17.65
N SER A 164 6.89 11.66 17.05
CA SER A 164 8.33 11.89 17.20
C SER A 164 8.89 12.70 16.03
N LEU A 165 9.48 13.85 16.33
CA LEU A 165 10.21 14.65 15.35
C LEU A 165 11.49 13.95 14.89
N GLU A 166 12.13 13.17 15.78
CA GLU A 166 13.38 12.44 15.48
C GLU A 166 13.16 11.39 14.38
N VAL A 167 11.96 10.79 14.34
CA VAL A 167 11.57 9.89 13.24
C VAL A 167 11.61 10.63 11.90
N LEU A 168 11.30 11.92 11.88
CA LEU A 168 11.31 12.75 10.66
C LEU A 168 12.71 13.24 10.24
N GLU A 169 13.71 13.19 11.12
CA GLU A 169 15.10 13.52 10.78
C GLU A 169 15.77 12.43 9.94
N ASN A 170 15.16 11.24 9.91
CA ASN A 170 15.54 10.20 8.97
C ASN A 170 15.32 10.72 7.54
N LYS A 171 16.31 10.54 6.64
CA LYS A 171 16.24 10.92 5.21
C LYS A 171 14.99 10.40 4.49
N GLN A 172 14.33 9.45 5.14
CA GLN A 172 13.12 8.76 4.79
C GLN A 172 11.82 9.59 4.78
N PHE A 173 11.66 10.55 5.69
CA PHE A 173 10.42 11.36 5.78
C PHE A 173 10.58 12.74 5.14
N LEU A 174 11.84 13.21 5.12
CA LEU A 174 12.25 14.51 4.62
C LEU A 174 13.62 14.33 3.98
N ASP A 175 13.67 13.82 2.74
CA ASP A 175 14.95 13.73 2.04
C ASP A 175 15.51 15.13 1.78
N LYS A 176 16.80 15.33 2.07
CA LYS A 176 17.45 16.65 2.06
C LYS A 176 17.80 17.17 0.66
N THR A 177 17.44 16.42 -0.36
CA THR A 177 17.89 16.57 -1.74
C THR A 177 16.85 17.24 -2.64
N ASP A 178 15.56 17.12 -2.28
CA ASP A 178 14.42 17.61 -3.06
C ASP A 178 13.45 18.45 -2.20
N GLN A 179 12.52 19.12 -2.88
CA GLN A 179 11.45 19.88 -2.25
C GLN A 179 10.57 18.99 -1.39
N ARG A 180 10.30 19.39 -0.14
CA ARG A 180 9.55 18.60 0.83
C ARG A 180 8.60 19.45 1.66
N THR A 181 7.54 18.78 2.14
CA THR A 181 6.50 19.34 2.98
C THR A 181 6.41 18.56 4.29
N LEU A 182 6.49 19.27 5.41
CA LEU A 182 6.18 18.76 6.74
C LEU A 182 4.80 19.25 7.17
N PHE A 183 3.85 18.33 7.33
CA PHE A 183 2.59 18.64 7.99
C PHE A 183 2.76 18.61 9.50
N THR A 184 2.31 19.67 10.16
CA THR A 184 2.14 19.77 11.61
C THR A 184 0.66 19.79 11.92
N ILE A 185 0.14 18.77 12.60
CA ILE A 185 -1.31 18.54 12.70
C ILE A 185 -1.72 18.55 14.17
N GLU A 186 -2.54 19.53 14.57
CA GLU A 186 -3.32 19.45 15.82
C GLU A 186 -4.53 18.55 15.55
N CYS A 187 -4.53 17.32 16.08
CA CYS A 187 -5.63 16.38 15.93
C CYS A 187 -6.33 16.08 17.26
N ASP A 188 -7.63 15.80 17.21
CA ASP A 188 -8.46 15.44 18.37
C ASP A 188 -8.83 13.95 18.36
N SER A 189 -8.61 13.27 17.23
CA SER A 189 -9.10 11.89 17.00
C SER A 189 -8.01 10.87 16.69
N GLY A 190 -6.74 11.18 16.96
CA GLY A 190 -5.62 10.27 16.70
C GLY A 190 -5.78 8.92 17.42
N LYS A 191 -5.38 7.84 16.75
CA LYS A 191 -5.37 6.48 17.31
C LYS A 191 -3.93 6.00 17.41
N ASP A 192 -3.41 5.85 18.61
CA ASP A 192 -2.09 5.25 18.82
C ASP A 192 -2.15 3.76 18.48
N ILE A 193 -1.45 3.36 17.43
CA ILE A 193 -1.37 1.97 16.98
C ILE A 193 0.04 1.39 17.18
N SER A 194 0.94 2.07 17.88
CA SER A 194 2.34 1.66 18.08
C SER A 194 2.48 0.21 18.60
N ARG A 195 1.56 -0.22 19.46
CA ARG A 195 1.51 -1.58 20.06
C ARG A 195 0.98 -2.65 19.12
N HIS A 196 0.38 -2.25 18.00
CA HIS A 196 -0.26 -3.11 17.01
C HIS A 196 0.32 -2.94 15.60
N SER A 197 1.19 -1.95 15.39
CA SER A 197 1.92 -1.72 14.16
C SER A 197 3.00 -2.78 13.97
N TYR A 198 3.30 -3.07 12.70
CA TYR A 198 4.40 -3.92 12.30
C TYR A 198 5.75 -3.30 12.69
N TYR A 199 5.83 -1.96 12.74
CA TYR A 199 7.03 -1.19 13.07
C TYR A 199 6.87 -0.49 14.42
N GLN A 200 7.22 -1.22 15.50
CA GLN A 200 7.00 -0.76 16.88
C GLN A 200 7.80 0.49 17.27
N SER A 201 8.84 0.85 16.51
CA SER A 201 9.72 1.99 16.79
C SER A 201 9.18 3.34 16.28
N GLU A 202 8.11 3.35 15.47
CA GLU A 202 7.66 4.57 14.77
C GLU A 202 6.73 5.46 15.61
N ASN A 203 6.28 4.99 16.78
CA ASN A 203 5.25 5.64 17.61
C ASN A 203 4.06 6.08 16.74
N GLU A 204 3.58 5.15 15.92
CA GLU A 204 2.63 5.43 14.85
C GLU A 204 1.26 5.83 15.43
N VAL A 205 0.80 7.02 15.04
CA VAL A 205 -0.55 7.51 15.29
C VAL A 205 -1.29 7.54 13.97
N LEU A 206 -2.41 6.83 13.90
CA LEU A 206 -3.23 6.74 12.72
C LEU A 206 -4.43 7.69 12.83
N LEU A 207 -4.61 8.55 11.84
CA LEU A 207 -5.84 9.31 11.64
C LEU A 207 -6.78 8.51 10.73
N LEU A 208 -8.06 8.45 11.12
CA LEU A 208 -9.10 7.75 10.38
C LEU A 208 -9.34 8.39 8.99
N PRO A 209 -9.96 7.68 8.04
CA PRO A 209 -10.40 8.22 6.76
C PRO A 209 -11.42 9.33 6.91
N ALA A 210 -11.53 10.15 5.85
CA ALA A 210 -12.52 11.21 5.69
C ALA A 210 -12.54 12.21 6.85
N ARG A 211 -11.36 12.69 7.26
CA ARG A 211 -11.17 13.69 8.31
C ARG A 211 -11.07 15.09 7.70
N GLN A 212 -11.74 16.06 8.33
CA GLN A 212 -11.69 17.45 7.89
C GLN A 212 -10.57 18.19 8.63
N PHE A 213 -9.80 18.96 7.87
CA PHE A 213 -8.75 19.81 8.40
C PHE A 213 -8.93 21.24 7.91
N PHE A 214 -8.48 22.19 8.73
CA PHE A 214 -8.35 23.59 8.41
C PHE A 214 -6.86 23.95 8.29
N VAL A 215 -6.48 24.64 7.21
CA VAL A 215 -5.11 25.13 7.03
C VAL A 215 -4.89 26.37 7.89
N VAL A 216 -4.16 26.21 8.99
CA VAL A 216 -3.83 27.28 9.93
C VAL A 216 -2.82 28.24 9.32
N GLY A 217 -1.79 27.72 8.63
CA GLY A 217 -0.76 28.51 8.00
C GLY A 217 0.26 27.66 7.24
N CYS A 218 1.03 28.32 6.38
CA CYS A 218 2.14 27.73 5.65
C CYS A 218 3.41 28.55 5.93
N LEU A 219 4.52 27.87 6.18
CA LEU A 219 5.81 28.49 6.48
C LEU A 219 6.91 27.77 5.72
N GLN A 220 7.79 28.49 5.05
CA GLN A 220 9.01 27.93 4.49
C GLN A 220 10.12 28.01 5.55
N LEU A 221 10.56 26.86 6.07
CA LEU A 221 11.61 26.79 7.09
C LEU A 221 13.02 26.73 6.48
N ALA A 222 13.13 26.20 5.27
CA ALA A 222 14.35 26.19 4.48
C ALA A 222 13.98 26.25 2.97
N PRO A 223 14.93 26.55 2.05
CA PRO A 223 14.65 26.64 0.61
C PRO A 223 13.96 25.40 0.01
N ASP A 224 14.21 24.24 0.61
CA ASP A 224 13.70 22.93 0.22
C ASP A 224 12.66 22.36 1.20
N LEU A 225 12.38 23.03 2.33
CA LEU A 225 11.47 22.55 3.37
C LEU A 225 10.34 23.53 3.65
N HIS A 226 9.14 23.10 3.25
CA HIS A 226 7.88 23.76 3.55
C HIS A 226 7.20 23.09 4.74
N THR A 227 6.51 23.88 5.56
CA THR A 227 5.71 23.40 6.68
C THR A 227 4.28 23.87 6.50
N ILE A 228 3.32 22.95 6.66
CA ILE A 228 1.90 23.24 6.56
C ILE A 228 1.27 22.88 7.91
N GLN A 229 0.72 23.87 8.58
CA GLN A 229 0.04 23.70 9.86
C GLN A 229 -1.43 23.43 9.63
N LEU A 230 -1.91 22.32 10.19
CA LEU A 230 -3.27 21.84 10.08
C LEU A 230 -3.90 21.73 11.46
N LYS A 231 -5.21 21.97 11.50
CA LYS A 231 -6.04 21.68 12.66
C LYS A 231 -7.20 20.81 12.25
N GLU A 232 -7.38 19.67 12.91
CA GLU A 232 -8.57 18.83 12.72
C GLU A 232 -9.82 19.64 13.13
N THR A 233 -10.85 19.55 12.30
CA THR A 233 -12.13 20.22 12.53
C THR A 233 -13.26 19.23 12.31
N LYS A 234 -14.44 19.54 12.87
CA LYS A 234 -15.61 18.68 12.72
C LYS A 234 -16.37 19.02 11.44
N ALA A 235 -16.50 18.04 10.55
CA ALA A 235 -17.33 18.16 9.36
C ALA A 235 -18.82 18.38 9.72
N PRO A 236 -19.57 19.14 8.90
CA PRO A 236 -20.99 19.39 9.12
C PRO A 236 -21.85 18.14 8.93
N ILE A 237 -21.32 17.13 8.25
CA ILE A 237 -21.96 15.82 8.04
C ILE A 237 -21.02 14.70 8.45
N THR A 238 -21.58 13.53 8.76
CA THR A 238 -20.81 12.30 8.99
C THR A 238 -20.24 11.78 7.66
N LEU A 239 -18.93 11.93 7.47
CA LEU A 239 -18.21 11.52 6.26
C LEU A 239 -17.80 10.04 6.26
N LEU A 240 -17.58 9.48 7.44
CA LEU A 240 -17.26 8.07 7.67
C LEU A 240 -18.25 7.53 8.71
N GLN A 241 -19.06 6.54 8.33
CA GLN A 241 -20.12 6.05 9.22
C GLN A 241 -19.55 5.29 10.44
N PRO A 242 -19.84 5.68 11.68
CA PRO A 242 -19.28 4.99 12.85
C PRO A 242 -19.68 3.51 12.89
N VAL A 243 -18.75 2.65 13.31
CA VAL A 243 -19.06 1.26 13.63
C VAL A 243 -19.73 1.22 15.01
N MET A 244 -20.91 0.62 15.11
CA MET A 244 -21.54 0.43 16.41
C MET A 244 -20.81 -0.67 17.18
N ASN A 245 -20.33 -0.34 18.38
CA ASN A 245 -19.90 -1.36 19.33
C ASN A 245 -21.15 -2.12 19.79
N GLN A 246 -21.29 -3.37 19.36
CA GLN A 246 -22.13 -4.34 20.07
C GLN A 246 -21.46 -4.67 21.41
N SER A 247 -21.47 -3.70 22.31
CA SER A 247 -21.37 -4.03 23.72
C SER A 247 -22.59 -4.88 24.02
N VAL A 248 -22.37 -6.14 24.39
CA VAL A 248 -23.42 -6.99 24.94
C VAL A 248 -23.95 -6.28 26.17
N GLN A 249 -25.07 -5.58 26.01
CA GLN A 249 -25.93 -5.19 27.13
C GLN A 249 -26.45 -6.50 27.70
N ILE A 250 -25.75 -7.06 28.70
CA ILE A 250 -26.40 -7.98 29.63
C ILE A 250 -27.37 -7.11 30.40
N ASN A 251 -28.58 -6.94 29.85
CA ASN A 251 -29.68 -6.39 30.61
C ASN A 251 -29.86 -7.29 31.84
N PRO A 252 -29.80 -6.75 33.07
CA PRO A 252 -30.23 -7.50 34.23
C PRO A 252 -31.66 -7.96 33.96
N ILE A 253 -31.90 -9.26 34.09
CA ILE A 253 -33.23 -9.86 34.05
C ILE A 253 -34.14 -9.01 34.94
N PRO A 254 -35.26 -8.46 34.43
CA PRO A 254 -36.14 -7.66 35.25
C PRO A 254 -36.67 -8.53 36.40
N ASN A 255 -36.35 -8.14 37.63
CA ASN A 255 -37.02 -8.67 38.81
C ASN A 255 -38.52 -8.43 38.64
N SER A 256 -39.25 -9.52 38.48
CA SER A 256 -40.71 -9.58 38.60
C SER A 256 -41.10 -8.93 39.94
N THR A 257 -41.57 -7.69 39.87
CA THR A 257 -42.24 -7.03 40.99
C THR A 257 -43.63 -7.63 41.10
N ALA A 258 -43.76 -8.58 42.03
CA ALA A 258 -45.05 -9.07 42.48
C ALA A 258 -45.85 -7.91 43.08
N THR A 259 -46.89 -7.48 42.37
CA THR A 259 -47.92 -6.57 42.88
C THR A 259 -48.68 -7.26 44.01
N LYS A 260 -48.55 -6.71 45.21
CA LYS A 260 -49.36 -7.05 46.39
C LYS A 260 -50.83 -6.69 46.13
N SER A 261 -51.68 -7.70 45.96
CA SER A 261 -53.12 -7.59 46.20
C SER A 261 -53.45 -8.13 47.60
N LYS A 262 -54.46 -7.54 48.21
CA LYS A 262 -54.78 -7.52 49.64
C LYS A 262 -55.25 -8.89 50.18
N ASN A 263 -54.63 -9.30 51.29
CA ASN A 263 -55.11 -10.02 52.48
C ASN A 263 -56.58 -10.51 52.51
N PRO A 264 -56.91 -11.65 53.19
CA PRO A 264 -56.76 -11.68 54.65
C PRO A 264 -56.53 -13.03 55.38
N ILE A 265 -56.01 -12.92 56.62
CA ILE A 265 -56.31 -13.74 57.82
C ILE A 265 -55.80 -15.21 57.80
N THR A 266 -55.16 -15.84 58.80
CA THR A 266 -54.62 -15.56 60.14
C THR A 266 -53.84 -16.83 60.56
N LYS A 267 -52.92 -16.71 61.53
CA LYS A 267 -52.60 -17.69 62.62
C LYS A 267 -51.18 -18.28 62.67
N PHE A 268 -50.47 -17.77 63.69
CA PHE A 268 -49.82 -18.51 64.78
C PHE A 268 -48.37 -19.02 64.68
N ARG A 269 -47.63 -18.58 65.74
CA ARG A 269 -46.53 -19.21 66.51
C ARG A 269 -45.19 -19.50 65.81
N LYS A 270 -44.10 -18.86 66.25
CA LYS A 270 -43.27 -19.02 67.48
C LYS A 270 -42.18 -20.09 67.32
N ILE A 271 -40.93 -19.60 67.34
CA ILE A 271 -39.81 -19.99 68.22
C ILE A 271 -39.47 -21.50 68.28
N LEU A 272 -38.27 -21.88 67.80
CA LEU A 272 -37.26 -22.49 68.68
C LEU A 272 -35.84 -22.47 68.07
N THR A 273 -34.90 -22.16 68.95
CA THR A 273 -33.43 -22.13 68.84
C THR A 273 -32.77 -23.49 69.09
N ARG A 274 -31.45 -23.55 68.78
CA ARG A 274 -30.39 -24.46 69.30
C ARG A 274 -30.38 -25.91 68.76
N SER A 275 -29.27 -26.63 68.58
CA SER A 275 -27.80 -26.40 68.64
C SER A 275 -27.09 -27.76 68.46
N ARG A 276 -25.81 -27.73 68.03
CA ARG A 276 -24.73 -28.75 68.26
C ARG A 276 -24.88 -30.12 67.55
N SER A 277 -23.84 -30.84 67.11
CA SER A 277 -22.37 -30.77 67.31
C SER A 277 -21.66 -31.83 66.42
N GLN A 278 -20.43 -31.51 65.96
CA GLN A 278 -19.17 -32.32 65.83
C GLN A 278 -19.23 -33.77 65.24
N SER A 279 -18.26 -34.30 64.47
CA SER A 279 -16.79 -34.24 64.61
C SER A 279 -16.04 -34.92 63.43
N GLN A 280 -14.83 -34.39 63.13
CA GLN A 280 -13.53 -35.03 62.77
C GLN A 280 -13.36 -35.82 61.42
N ILE A 281 -12.46 -35.43 60.49
CA ILE A 281 -10.96 -35.48 60.41
C ILE A 281 -10.47 -36.95 60.20
N GLN A 282 -9.64 -37.42 59.24
CA GLN A 282 -8.39 -36.91 58.62
C GLN A 282 -7.95 -37.69 57.33
N GLN A 283 -7.37 -36.96 56.36
CA GLN A 283 -6.21 -37.16 55.44
C GLN A 283 -5.64 -38.54 54.99
N ASN A 284 -5.48 -38.70 53.64
CA ASN A 284 -4.34 -39.11 52.74
C ASN A 284 -3.28 -40.17 53.17
N PRO A 285 -2.44 -40.80 52.27
CA PRO A 285 -2.11 -40.51 50.85
C PRO A 285 -1.96 -41.76 49.89
N SER A 286 -1.63 -41.52 48.61
CA SER A 286 -1.22 -42.51 47.57
C SER A 286 0.20 -43.09 47.77
N PRO A 287 0.60 -44.21 47.10
CA PRO A 287 1.32 -44.11 45.79
C PRO A 287 1.22 -45.31 44.78
N SER A 288 1.53 -45.01 43.50
CA SER A 288 2.10 -45.76 42.35
C SER A 288 2.18 -47.31 42.30
N ASN A 289 1.79 -47.97 41.18
CA ASN A 289 2.63 -48.34 40.00
C ASN A 289 2.03 -49.45 39.08
N HIS A 290 2.22 -49.25 37.76
CA HIS A 290 2.48 -50.18 36.64
C HIS A 290 1.54 -51.34 36.19
N THR A 291 1.34 -51.36 34.85
CA THR A 291 1.37 -52.48 33.86
C THR A 291 0.06 -52.87 33.13
N VAL A 292 0.13 -52.78 31.79
CA VAL A 292 -0.77 -53.23 30.69
C VAL A 292 -0.02 -54.41 30.01
N PRO A 293 -0.58 -55.46 29.35
CA PRO A 293 -1.63 -55.49 28.29
C PRO A 293 -2.63 -56.69 28.39
N SER A 294 -3.76 -56.80 27.67
CA SER A 294 -3.91 -57.08 26.21
C SER A 294 -5.41 -57.26 25.87
N THR A 295 -5.79 -56.90 24.63
CA THR A 295 -7.03 -57.11 23.83
C THR A 295 -7.44 -58.61 23.69
N PRO A 296 -8.54 -59.04 22.97
CA PRO A 296 -9.52 -58.34 22.11
C PRO A 296 -11.01 -58.76 22.34
N THR A 297 -12.03 -58.17 21.69
CA THR A 297 -12.70 -58.73 20.48
C THR A 297 -13.84 -57.81 20.03
N ILE A 298 -13.90 -57.54 18.72
CA ILE A 298 -14.99 -56.89 17.96
C ILE A 298 -15.71 -58.00 17.16
N PRO A 299 -17.03 -57.94 16.92
CA PRO A 299 -17.64 -58.61 15.78
C PRO A 299 -18.09 -57.62 14.69
N ASN A 300 -17.93 -58.09 13.46
CA ASN A 300 -18.11 -57.42 12.18
C ASN A 300 -19.40 -57.90 11.46
N ALA A 301 -19.79 -57.14 10.42
CA ALA A 301 -20.58 -57.52 9.23
C ALA A 301 -22.14 -57.48 9.37
N VAL A 302 -22.97 -57.10 8.38
CA VAL A 302 -22.97 -57.19 6.89
C VAL A 302 -23.93 -56.11 6.29
N PRO A 303 -23.79 -55.69 5.00
CA PRO A 303 -24.60 -54.66 4.32
C PRO A 303 -25.70 -55.22 3.36
N LEU A 304 -26.57 -54.36 2.81
CA LEU A 304 -27.51 -54.71 1.72
C LEU A 304 -27.57 -53.68 0.58
N LYS A 305 -27.76 -54.21 -0.63
CA LYS A 305 -27.66 -53.64 -1.99
C LYS A 305 -28.96 -52.99 -2.50
N ALA A 306 -28.78 -52.24 -3.59
CA ALA A 306 -29.75 -51.65 -4.52
C ALA A 306 -30.51 -52.65 -5.40
N ASP A 307 -31.59 -52.19 -6.06
CA ASP A 307 -31.95 -52.61 -7.43
C ASP A 307 -32.95 -51.67 -8.16
N GLN A 308 -32.63 -51.43 -9.46
CA GLN A 308 -33.46 -51.31 -10.69
C GLN A 308 -34.45 -50.12 -10.85
N ILE A 309 -34.30 -49.18 -11.81
CA ILE A 309 -34.38 -49.23 -13.31
C ILE A 309 -35.71 -49.77 -13.85
N LEU A 310 -36.50 -48.91 -14.52
CA LEU A 310 -37.15 -49.15 -15.82
C LEU A 310 -37.87 -47.87 -16.32
N THR A 311 -37.45 -47.36 -17.48
CA THR A 311 -38.29 -46.61 -18.44
C THR A 311 -38.98 -47.62 -19.37
N PRO A 312 -40.03 -47.29 -20.16
CA PRO A 312 -39.78 -46.66 -21.47
C PRO A 312 -40.94 -45.82 -22.10
N SER A 313 -40.56 -44.97 -23.09
CA SER A 313 -41.30 -44.66 -24.35
C SER A 313 -42.63 -43.88 -24.31
N GLN A 314 -43.08 -43.12 -25.32
CA GLN A 314 -42.56 -42.48 -26.54
C GLN A 314 -43.72 -41.61 -27.11
N THR A 315 -43.37 -40.62 -27.94
CA THR A 315 -44.11 -40.10 -29.12
C THR A 315 -45.36 -39.19 -29.03
N ASN A 316 -45.17 -38.00 -29.63
CA ASN A 316 -46.00 -37.30 -30.63
C ASN A 316 -47.41 -36.82 -30.27
N GLN A 317 -47.65 -35.50 -30.36
CA GLN A 317 -48.30 -34.81 -31.50
C GLN A 317 -48.76 -33.38 -31.10
N VAL A 318 -48.48 -32.43 -31.99
CA VAL A 318 -49.10 -31.08 -32.17
C VAL A 318 -50.00 -31.23 -33.42
N PRO A 319 -51.21 -30.64 -33.58
CA PRO A 319 -51.49 -29.18 -33.68
C PRO A 319 -52.86 -28.73 -33.07
N THR A 320 -53.22 -27.45 -32.89
CA THR A 320 -53.60 -26.47 -33.94
C THR A 320 -54.07 -25.15 -33.29
N GLN A 321 -54.08 -24.09 -34.09
CA GLN A 321 -54.23 -22.64 -33.87
C GLN A 321 -55.59 -22.08 -33.41
N SER A 322 -55.52 -20.82 -32.92
CA SER A 322 -56.42 -19.64 -33.09
C SER A 322 -56.72 -18.98 -31.73
N GLN A 323 -56.88 -17.68 -31.52
CA GLN A 323 -56.75 -16.43 -32.28
C GLN A 323 -56.82 -15.27 -31.25
N MET A 324 -56.30 -14.09 -31.61
CA MET A 324 -56.59 -12.74 -31.09
C MET A 324 -55.92 -12.18 -29.80
N LYS A 325 -55.22 -11.05 -30.03
CA LYS A 325 -54.54 -10.05 -29.17
C LYS A 325 -55.55 -9.07 -28.48
N PRO A 326 -55.17 -8.01 -27.70
CA PRO A 326 -53.83 -7.45 -27.37
C PRO A 326 -53.60 -6.95 -25.90
N ASN A 327 -52.37 -6.41 -25.68
CA ASN A 327 -51.93 -5.35 -24.75
C ASN A 327 -51.52 -5.79 -23.32
N VAL A 328 -50.36 -5.43 -22.73
CA VAL A 328 -49.57 -4.17 -22.75
C VAL A 328 -48.08 -4.43 -22.44
N ARG A 329 -47.21 -3.75 -23.19
CA ARG A 329 -45.84 -3.21 -22.96
C ARG A 329 -44.96 -3.67 -21.78
N GLU A 330 -43.78 -4.20 -22.11
CA GLU A 330 -42.48 -3.84 -21.50
C GLU A 330 -41.44 -3.79 -22.65
N GLU A 331 -40.74 -2.66 -22.80
CA GLU A 331 -39.66 -2.46 -23.78
C GLU A 331 -38.30 -2.51 -23.06
N GLU A 332 -37.49 -3.50 -23.42
CA GLU A 332 -36.03 -3.52 -23.21
C GLU A 332 -35.36 -2.52 -24.17
N TYR A 333 -34.44 -1.69 -23.66
CA TYR A 333 -33.57 -0.86 -24.49
C TYR A 333 -32.18 -1.51 -24.63
N ALA A 334 -31.87 -1.81 -25.89
CA ALA A 334 -30.62 -2.39 -26.38
C ALA A 334 -29.45 -1.39 -26.36
N TYR A 335 -28.25 -1.93 -26.19
CA TYR A 335 -26.97 -1.25 -26.40
C TYR A 335 -26.75 -0.94 -27.88
N GLY A 336 -26.56 0.35 -28.20
CA GLY A 336 -26.04 0.82 -29.49
C GLY A 336 -24.96 1.86 -29.25
N TYR A 337 -23.71 1.52 -29.57
CA TYR A 337 -22.59 2.46 -29.64
C TYR A 337 -22.47 2.95 -31.09
N GLU A 338 -22.87 4.19 -31.36
CA GLU A 338 -22.51 4.90 -32.59
C GLU A 338 -21.29 5.78 -32.32
N TYR A 339 -20.23 5.54 -33.09
CA TYR A 339 -19.03 6.38 -33.18
C TYR A 339 -19.34 7.59 -34.06
N SER A 340 -19.30 8.80 -33.47
CA SER A 340 -19.27 10.05 -34.23
C SER A 340 -17.84 10.59 -34.30
N SER A 341 -17.37 10.75 -35.53
CA SER A 341 -16.09 11.32 -35.92
C SER A 341 -16.06 12.83 -35.72
N HIS A 342 -15.11 13.33 -34.92
CA HIS A 342 -14.75 14.75 -34.91
C HIS A 342 -13.31 14.96 -35.39
N THR A 343 -13.22 15.75 -36.45
CA THR A 343 -12.06 16.35 -37.11
C THR A 343 -11.24 17.24 -36.16
N PRO A 344 -9.90 17.30 -36.29
CA PRO A 344 -9.07 18.18 -35.48
C PRO A 344 -9.08 19.63 -36.00
N ILE A 345 -9.24 20.57 -35.05
CA ILE A 345 -9.13 22.01 -35.26
C ILE A 345 -7.65 22.43 -35.20
N LEU A 346 -7.20 23.10 -36.26
CA LEU A 346 -5.90 23.73 -36.47
C LEU A 346 -5.90 25.18 -35.95
N ILE A 347 -5.04 25.54 -35.00
CA ILE A 347 -4.62 26.95 -34.79
C ILE A 347 -3.17 27.01 -34.21
N PRO A 348 -2.41 28.14 -34.31
CA PRO A 348 -1.17 28.21 -35.07
C PRO A 348 0.07 28.57 -34.22
N THR A 349 1.26 28.35 -34.79
CA THR A 349 2.55 28.77 -34.21
C THR A 349 2.77 30.28 -34.37
N PRO A 350 3.30 30.98 -33.34
CA PRO A 350 3.93 32.28 -33.54
C PRO A 350 5.42 32.11 -33.84
N LYS A 351 5.81 32.60 -35.01
CA LYS A 351 7.20 32.94 -35.37
C LYS A 351 7.65 34.12 -34.50
N PHE A 352 8.85 34.07 -33.96
CA PHE A 352 9.58 35.31 -33.65
C PHE A 352 10.94 35.34 -34.34
N SER A 353 11.10 36.45 -35.03
CA SER A 353 12.19 36.88 -35.89
C SER A 353 13.42 37.30 -35.10
N SER A 354 14.57 37.02 -35.71
CA SER A 354 15.88 37.58 -35.43
C SER A 354 15.93 39.10 -35.50
N SER A 355 16.66 39.73 -34.57
CA SER A 355 17.34 41.01 -34.82
C SER A 355 18.61 41.11 -33.97
N SER A 356 19.68 41.47 -34.69
CA SER A 356 21.10 41.44 -34.36
C SER A 356 21.60 42.73 -33.69
N SER A 357 22.67 42.63 -32.88
CA SER A 357 23.81 43.58 -32.82
C SER A 357 24.79 43.17 -31.70
N SER A 358 25.94 42.57 -32.06
CA SER A 358 27.28 43.19 -32.15
C SER A 358 28.04 43.25 -30.81
N SER A 359 28.99 42.34 -30.57
CA SER A 359 30.43 42.46 -30.90
C SER A 359 31.26 43.07 -29.77
N PHE A 360 32.01 42.24 -29.04
CA PHE A 360 33.34 42.60 -28.54
C PHE A 360 34.27 41.39 -28.70
N LYS A 361 35.39 41.63 -29.40
CA LYS A 361 36.49 40.68 -29.61
C LYS A 361 37.43 40.73 -28.41
N SER A 362 37.90 39.57 -27.95
CA SER A 362 39.25 39.42 -27.41
C SER A 362 39.72 37.97 -27.54
N SER A 363 40.82 37.81 -28.26
CA SER A 363 41.63 36.61 -28.43
C SER A 363 42.44 36.29 -27.18
N ASN A 364 42.55 35.02 -26.77
CA ASN A 364 43.82 34.27 -26.83
C ASN A 364 43.75 32.83 -26.27
N SER A 365 44.53 31.99 -26.96
CA SER A 365 45.30 30.82 -26.52
C SER A 365 44.62 29.60 -25.88
N SER A 366 44.72 28.52 -26.64
CA SER A 366 44.65 27.10 -26.29
C SER A 366 45.57 26.67 -25.15
N SER A 367 45.05 25.84 -24.25
CA SER A 367 45.82 24.81 -23.54
C SER A 367 44.94 23.61 -23.20
N SER A 368 45.44 22.43 -23.56
CA SER A 368 44.94 21.10 -23.24
C SER A 368 45.37 20.66 -21.85
N SER A 369 44.49 20.04 -21.07
CA SER A 369 44.91 19.20 -19.94
C SER A 369 44.03 17.95 -19.81
N SER A 370 44.70 16.80 -19.94
CA SER A 370 44.20 15.46 -19.70
C SER A 370 44.26 15.16 -18.20
N PHE A 371 43.22 14.57 -17.63
CA PHE A 371 43.29 13.96 -16.30
C PHE A 371 42.97 12.46 -16.39
N LYS A 372 43.95 11.65 -15.97
CA LYS A 372 43.83 10.22 -15.64
C LYS A 372 43.64 10.12 -14.14
N SER A 373 42.73 9.25 -13.68
CA SER A 373 42.71 8.79 -12.28
C SER A 373 42.87 7.27 -12.24
N SER A 374 43.78 6.86 -11.38
CA SER A 374 44.40 5.54 -11.23
C SER A 374 43.65 4.59 -10.28
N ASN A 375 43.75 3.30 -10.59
CA ASN A 375 43.49 2.16 -9.70
C ASN A 375 44.26 2.23 -8.37
N SER A 376 43.67 1.70 -7.31
CA SER A 376 44.40 1.12 -6.18
C SER A 376 43.79 -0.22 -5.77
N SER A 377 44.71 -1.18 -5.59
CA SER A 377 44.49 -2.61 -5.48
C SER A 377 44.38 -3.08 -4.02
N SER A 378 43.80 -4.27 -3.88
CA SER A 378 43.81 -5.19 -2.74
C SER A 378 45.16 -5.34 -2.03
N SER A 379 45.14 -5.54 -0.71
CA SER A 379 46.18 -6.35 -0.03
C SER A 379 45.64 -7.06 1.21
N SER A 380 45.90 -8.36 1.22
CA SER A 380 45.72 -9.36 2.26
C SER A 380 46.76 -9.27 3.38
N TYR A 381 46.38 -9.56 4.62
CA TYR A 381 47.24 -10.20 5.61
C TYR A 381 46.43 -11.15 6.50
N GLN A 382 47.00 -12.34 6.72
CA GLN A 382 46.50 -13.47 7.48
C GLN A 382 47.55 -13.77 8.58
N CYS A 383 47.14 -13.98 9.84
CA CYS A 383 47.87 -14.75 10.86
C CYS A 383 47.02 -14.82 12.14
N GLN A 384 46.42 -15.97 12.49
CA GLN A 384 46.91 -17.07 13.34
C GLN A 384 46.38 -17.02 14.78
N THR A 385 46.16 -18.24 15.25
CA THR A 385 45.36 -18.75 16.37
C THR A 385 46.11 -18.77 17.70
N GLU A 386 45.38 -18.69 18.81
CA GLU A 386 45.66 -19.52 19.99
C GLU A 386 44.41 -19.74 20.87
N SER A 387 44.29 -20.96 21.37
CA SER A 387 43.26 -21.57 22.23
C SER A 387 43.32 -21.04 23.68
N THR A 388 42.35 -21.21 24.59
CA THR A 388 41.91 -22.50 25.17
C THR A 388 40.75 -22.34 26.20
N VAL A 389 39.91 -23.39 26.29
CA VAL A 389 39.01 -23.93 27.37
C VAL A 389 37.71 -23.23 27.81
N GLY A 390 36.58 -23.90 27.52
CA GLY A 390 35.69 -24.46 28.57
C GLY A 390 34.22 -23.99 28.66
N GLY A 391 33.26 -24.91 28.42
CA GLY A 391 31.93 -24.89 29.07
C GLY A 391 30.71 -25.12 28.17
N ALA A 392 29.96 -26.20 28.43
CA ALA A 392 28.87 -26.77 27.62
C ALA A 392 27.53 -26.00 27.61
N SER A 393 26.72 -26.15 26.54
CA SER A 393 25.53 -27.03 26.51
C SER A 393 24.47 -26.69 25.44
N ALA A 394 23.83 -27.77 24.96
CA ALA A 394 22.50 -27.91 24.33
C ALA A 394 22.25 -27.36 22.91
N GLY A 395 22.20 -28.31 21.96
CA GLY A 395 21.87 -28.09 20.55
C GLY A 395 20.40 -27.76 20.29
N ARG A 396 20.19 -26.88 19.31
CA ARG A 396 18.92 -26.61 18.63
C ARG A 396 19.12 -26.85 17.14
N ILE A 397 18.28 -27.71 16.57
CA ILE A 397 18.20 -27.99 15.13
C ILE A 397 17.70 -26.73 14.43
N TYR A 398 18.51 -26.15 13.54
CA TYR A 398 18.06 -25.12 12.60
C TYR A 398 17.52 -25.78 11.35
N PHE A 399 16.21 -25.64 11.10
CA PHE A 399 15.70 -25.72 9.73
C PHE A 399 16.15 -24.44 9.00
N ARG A 400 17.07 -24.58 8.06
CA ARG A 400 17.53 -23.53 7.16
C ARG A 400 16.41 -23.25 6.15
N ALA A 401 15.55 -22.27 6.43
CA ALA A 401 14.76 -21.63 5.39
C ALA A 401 15.73 -20.85 4.50
N SER A 402 15.92 -21.31 3.27
CA SER A 402 16.65 -20.60 2.23
C SER A 402 15.82 -19.39 1.80
N ASN A 403 16.17 -18.21 2.31
CA ASN A 403 15.73 -16.94 1.74
C ASN A 403 16.35 -16.83 0.35
N VAL A 404 15.52 -16.83 -0.69
CA VAL A 404 15.95 -16.41 -2.03
C VAL A 404 15.91 -14.88 -2.01
N SER A 405 17.04 -14.27 -1.68
CA SER A 405 17.23 -12.83 -1.82
C SER A 405 17.39 -12.54 -3.31
N THR A 406 16.39 -11.92 -3.96
CA THR A 406 16.57 -11.48 -5.34
C THR A 406 17.56 -10.32 -5.36
N SER A 407 18.75 -10.51 -5.91
CA SER A 407 19.76 -9.46 -5.97
C SER A 407 19.66 -8.71 -7.29
N GLN A 408 19.43 -7.39 -7.22
CA GLN A 408 19.46 -6.51 -8.38
C GLN A 408 20.88 -5.99 -8.57
N MET A 409 21.49 -6.31 -9.72
CA MET A 409 22.75 -5.73 -10.16
C MET A 409 22.48 -4.76 -11.31
N THR A 410 22.97 -3.53 -11.18
CA THR A 410 22.87 -2.51 -12.24
C THR A 410 24.25 -2.03 -12.66
N GLU A 411 24.51 -1.96 -13.95
CA GLU A 411 25.73 -1.40 -14.53
C GLU A 411 25.37 -0.30 -15.53
N GLN A 412 26.05 0.86 -15.47
CA GLN A 412 25.76 2.00 -16.33
C GLN A 412 27.05 2.66 -16.83
N SER A 413 27.03 3.11 -18.09
CA SER A 413 28.10 3.94 -18.65
C SER A 413 27.55 5.00 -19.62
N ALA A 414 28.33 6.05 -19.83
CA ALA A 414 28.07 7.09 -20.83
C ALA A 414 29.40 7.55 -21.45
N GLN A 415 29.44 7.68 -22.77
CA GLN A 415 30.61 8.10 -23.56
C GLN A 415 30.54 9.60 -23.94
N GLY A 416 29.48 10.31 -23.52
CA GLY A 416 29.30 11.74 -23.73
C GLY A 416 28.36 12.36 -22.71
N ASP A 417 27.81 13.53 -23.05
CA ASP A 417 26.98 14.31 -22.13
C ASP A 417 25.57 13.73 -21.93
N ILE A 418 25.12 12.82 -22.79
CA ILE A 418 23.80 12.22 -22.68
C ILE A 418 23.89 10.91 -21.93
N ALA A 419 23.20 10.81 -20.79
CA ALA A 419 23.19 9.63 -19.95
C ALA A 419 21.76 9.20 -19.61
N PHE A 420 21.58 7.91 -19.31
CA PHE A 420 20.36 7.45 -18.66
C PHE A 420 20.27 8.06 -17.26
N GLU A 421 19.16 8.71 -16.95
CA GLU A 421 18.92 9.23 -15.60
C GLU A 421 18.17 8.21 -14.78
N ARG A 422 17.14 7.61 -15.38
CA ARG A 422 16.26 6.66 -14.70
C ARG A 422 15.51 5.79 -15.72
N ILE A 423 15.31 4.53 -15.38
CA ILE A 423 14.32 3.67 -16.01
C ILE A 423 13.26 3.36 -14.96
N ASP A 424 12.00 3.60 -15.28
CA ASP A 424 10.88 3.41 -14.34
C ASP A 424 9.92 2.36 -14.90
N PRO A 425 10.00 1.12 -14.39
CA PRO A 425 9.07 0.06 -14.78
C PRO A 425 7.61 0.30 -14.34
N GLN A 426 7.37 1.11 -13.31
CA GLN A 426 6.04 1.34 -12.75
C GLN A 426 5.26 2.37 -13.57
N ARG A 427 5.97 3.44 -13.97
CA ARG A 427 5.42 4.49 -14.83
C ARG A 427 5.66 4.24 -16.32
N ASP A 428 6.41 3.18 -16.61
CA ASP A 428 6.75 2.66 -17.94
C ASP A 428 7.38 3.74 -18.84
N PHE A 429 8.51 4.28 -18.39
CA PHE A 429 9.32 5.24 -19.15
C PHE A 429 10.82 5.01 -18.99
N ILE A 430 11.58 5.52 -19.97
CA ILE A 430 13.03 5.66 -19.92
C ILE A 430 13.35 7.16 -19.92
N ALA A 431 14.08 7.64 -18.93
CA ALA A 431 14.54 9.02 -18.83
C ALA A 431 16.02 9.13 -19.19
N ILE A 432 16.32 10.11 -20.04
CA ILE A 432 17.69 10.52 -20.36
C ILE A 432 17.88 11.99 -19.97
N LYS A 433 19.11 12.34 -19.64
CA LYS A 433 19.50 13.70 -19.27
C LYS A 433 20.71 14.14 -20.07
N ASN A 434 20.70 15.40 -20.48
CA ASN A 434 21.88 16.07 -20.99
C ASN A 434 22.64 16.71 -19.81
N ALA A 435 23.75 16.09 -19.43
CA ALA A 435 24.64 16.52 -18.34
C ALA A 435 25.67 17.56 -18.78
N ALA A 436 25.63 18.04 -20.03
CA ALA A 436 26.57 19.03 -20.52
C ALA A 436 26.47 20.35 -19.72
N ALA A 437 27.61 21.04 -19.59
CA ALA A 437 27.65 22.40 -19.06
C ALA A 437 26.84 23.38 -19.92
N ILE A 438 26.46 24.52 -19.31
CA ILE A 438 25.49 25.50 -19.80
C ILE A 438 25.63 25.79 -21.31
N CYS A 439 24.49 25.75 -22.02
CA CYS A 439 24.31 26.05 -23.46
C CYS A 439 24.82 25.02 -24.49
N ASN A 440 25.14 23.78 -24.09
CA ASN A 440 25.44 22.71 -25.04
C ASN A 440 24.21 21.80 -25.30
N ASP A 441 23.29 22.28 -26.13
CA ASP A 441 22.09 21.55 -26.52
C ASP A 441 22.42 20.42 -27.52
N GLN A 442 21.84 19.23 -27.34
CA GLN A 442 22.12 18.08 -28.20
C GLN A 442 20.95 17.82 -29.15
N ALA A 443 21.19 17.96 -30.46
CA ALA A 443 20.26 17.49 -31.48
C ALA A 443 20.27 15.95 -31.53
N MET A 444 19.09 15.33 -31.43
CA MET A 444 18.93 13.88 -31.29
C MET A 444 18.39 13.22 -32.57
N LYS A 445 18.46 13.90 -33.71
CA LYS A 445 18.02 13.35 -35.00
C LYS A 445 18.74 12.02 -35.30
N ASN A 446 17.97 10.99 -35.66
CA ASN A 446 18.44 9.62 -35.90
C ASN A 446 19.00 8.87 -34.69
N TRP A 447 18.98 9.45 -33.49
CA TRP A 447 19.34 8.70 -32.28
C TRP A 447 18.26 7.67 -31.98
N THR A 448 18.65 6.59 -31.33
CA THR A 448 17.72 5.52 -30.95
C THR A 448 17.98 5.00 -29.54
N ILE A 449 16.90 4.58 -28.87
CA ILE A 449 16.98 3.76 -27.65
C ILE A 449 16.64 2.33 -28.06
N ARG A 450 17.48 1.39 -27.66
CA ARG A 450 17.30 -0.05 -27.91
C ARG A 450 17.30 -0.79 -26.58
N ARG A 451 16.19 -1.40 -26.21
CA ARG A 451 16.04 -2.18 -24.97
C ARG A 451 15.83 -3.66 -25.30
N LYS A 452 16.73 -4.50 -24.82
CA LYS A 452 16.66 -5.96 -24.89
C LYS A 452 16.20 -6.51 -23.55
N ILE A 453 15.18 -7.37 -23.55
CA ILE A 453 14.62 -7.98 -22.35
C ILE A 453 14.74 -9.49 -22.48
N ASP A 454 15.53 -10.10 -21.60
CA ASP A 454 15.81 -11.52 -21.58
C ASP A 454 16.24 -12.03 -22.98
N PHE A 455 15.48 -12.99 -23.54
CA PHE A 455 15.70 -13.58 -24.85
C PHE A 455 14.71 -13.07 -25.92
N LYS A 456 14.01 -11.97 -25.64
CA LYS A 456 13.03 -11.37 -26.57
C LYS A 456 13.71 -10.50 -27.63
N GLU A 457 12.92 -10.13 -28.64
CA GLU A 457 13.30 -9.11 -29.61
C GLU A 457 13.49 -7.74 -28.95
N ASP A 458 14.30 -6.90 -29.58
CA ASP A 458 14.66 -5.61 -29.02
C ASP A 458 13.56 -4.59 -29.28
N ILE A 459 13.20 -3.86 -28.23
CA ILE A 459 12.31 -2.70 -28.30
C ILE A 459 13.15 -1.52 -28.79
N VAL A 460 12.74 -0.90 -29.91
CA VAL A 460 13.49 0.20 -30.53
C VAL A 460 12.63 1.46 -30.61
N TYR A 461 13.13 2.53 -30.03
CA TYR A 461 12.58 3.88 -30.15
C TYR A 461 13.53 4.77 -30.96
N ARG A 462 12.97 5.61 -31.84
CA ARG A 462 13.70 6.63 -32.59
C ARG A 462 13.21 8.01 -32.20
N PHE A 463 14.14 8.91 -31.90
CA PHE A 463 13.79 10.30 -31.57
C PHE A 463 13.24 11.05 -32.79
N PRO A 464 12.30 12.01 -32.58
CA PRO A 464 11.83 12.87 -33.66
C PRO A 464 12.97 13.65 -34.32
N ASP A 465 12.89 13.86 -35.63
CA ASP A 465 13.94 14.50 -36.43
C ASP A 465 14.34 15.91 -35.97
N ASN A 466 13.41 16.62 -35.34
CA ASN A 466 13.57 17.97 -34.82
C ASN A 466 13.76 18.02 -33.30
N PHE A 467 13.92 16.87 -32.62
CA PHE A 467 14.09 16.84 -31.18
C PHE A 467 15.50 17.29 -30.78
N VAL A 468 15.56 18.25 -29.87
CA VAL A 468 16.79 18.78 -29.29
C VAL A 468 16.66 18.71 -27.77
N LEU A 469 17.60 18.02 -27.13
CA LEU A 469 17.67 17.92 -25.68
C LEU A 469 18.54 19.05 -25.13
N GLN A 470 17.90 20.02 -24.49
CA GLN A 470 18.56 21.20 -23.94
C GLN A 470 19.60 20.82 -22.86
N SER A 471 20.70 21.57 -22.80
CA SER A 471 21.72 21.43 -21.76
C SER A 471 21.09 21.51 -20.36
N GLY A 472 21.50 20.59 -19.48
CA GLY A 472 20.98 20.47 -18.11
C GLY A 472 19.56 19.90 -18.01
N SER A 473 18.87 19.71 -19.13
CA SER A 473 17.48 19.23 -19.16
C SER A 473 17.40 17.71 -19.28
N ARG A 474 16.27 17.18 -18.85
CA ARG A 474 15.91 15.77 -18.99
C ARG A 474 14.68 15.61 -19.89
N ILE A 475 14.54 14.40 -20.43
CA ILE A 475 13.33 13.99 -21.13
C ILE A 475 12.96 12.57 -20.70
N CYS A 476 11.67 12.37 -20.41
CA CYS A 476 11.08 11.07 -20.14
C CYS A 476 10.39 10.55 -21.40
N ILE A 477 10.81 9.38 -21.89
CA ILE A 477 10.18 8.71 -23.02
C ILE A 477 9.25 7.64 -22.49
N PHE A 478 7.95 7.93 -22.46
CA PHE A 478 6.90 7.02 -22.02
C PHE A 478 6.55 6.02 -23.12
N SER A 479 6.23 4.79 -22.75
CA SER A 479 5.53 3.88 -23.66
C SER A 479 4.10 4.38 -23.94
N ARG A 480 3.42 3.78 -24.92
CA ARG A 480 2.01 4.05 -25.23
C ARG A 480 1.10 3.88 -24.01
N TYR A 481 1.37 2.89 -23.16
CA TYR A 481 0.57 2.60 -21.96
C TYR A 481 1.19 3.14 -20.67
N GLY A 482 2.30 3.87 -20.78
CA GLY A 482 2.96 4.49 -19.66
C GLY A 482 2.16 5.64 -19.05
N SER A 483 2.26 5.78 -17.74
CA SER A 483 1.53 6.81 -17.01
C SER A 483 2.32 8.12 -16.99
N ILE A 484 1.98 8.99 -17.94
CA ILE A 484 2.55 10.34 -18.10
C ILE A 484 2.38 11.16 -16.80
N GLY A 485 1.32 10.91 -16.03
CA GLY A 485 1.09 11.54 -14.73
C GLY A 485 1.13 13.08 -14.82
N LEU A 486 1.77 13.72 -13.82
CA LEU A 486 2.01 15.17 -13.75
C LEU A 486 3.38 15.60 -14.33
N VAL A 487 4.05 14.75 -15.12
CA VAL A 487 5.30 15.17 -15.77
C VAL A 487 5.00 16.33 -16.70
N ASN A 488 5.78 17.39 -16.58
CA ASN A 488 5.68 18.56 -17.43
C ASN A 488 5.65 18.11 -18.90
N GLN A 489 4.62 18.49 -19.66
CA GLN A 489 4.49 18.08 -21.06
C GLN A 489 5.72 18.45 -21.91
N LYS A 490 6.50 19.44 -21.48
CA LYS A 490 7.77 19.84 -22.11
C LYS A 490 8.94 18.90 -21.82
N GLU A 491 8.83 18.04 -20.79
CA GLU A 491 9.82 17.03 -20.38
C GLU A 491 9.36 15.60 -20.74
N ALA A 492 8.31 15.45 -21.55
CA ALA A 492 7.76 14.15 -21.92
C ALA A 492 7.72 13.93 -23.44
N LEU A 493 8.11 12.73 -23.87
CA LEU A 493 7.83 12.18 -25.19
C LEU A 493 7.02 10.89 -25.01
N VAL A 494 6.11 10.62 -25.94
CA VAL A 494 5.33 9.38 -25.97
C VAL A 494 5.79 8.56 -27.16
N ALA A 495 6.25 7.33 -26.90
CA ALA A 495 6.61 6.37 -27.91
C ALA A 495 5.35 5.62 -28.37
N ASP A 496 4.59 6.25 -29.27
CA ASP A 496 3.28 5.74 -29.70
C ASP A 496 3.34 4.31 -30.25
N ASN A 497 4.46 3.86 -30.82
CA ASN A 497 4.60 2.51 -31.37
C ASN A 497 5.14 1.46 -30.38
N ILE A 498 5.40 1.84 -29.13
CA ILE A 498 5.94 0.97 -28.10
C ILE A 498 4.86 0.77 -27.04
N PRO A 499 4.18 -0.39 -26.97
CA PRO A 499 3.15 -0.65 -25.96
C PRO A 499 3.68 -0.53 -24.53
N THR A 500 4.89 -1.06 -24.29
CA THR A 500 5.58 -1.02 -22.99
C THR A 500 7.09 -1.11 -23.17
N TRP A 501 7.87 -0.51 -22.25
CA TRP A 501 9.32 -0.73 -22.14
C TRP A 501 9.68 -2.02 -21.44
N GLY A 502 8.69 -2.67 -20.80
CA GLY A 502 8.74 -4.04 -20.31
C GLY A 502 9.69 -4.30 -19.13
N THR A 503 9.48 -5.46 -18.51
CA THR A 503 10.28 -5.98 -17.40
C THR A 503 10.73 -7.41 -17.67
N GLY A 504 11.84 -7.82 -17.05
CA GLY A 504 12.45 -9.14 -17.22
C GLY A 504 13.54 -9.40 -16.20
N SER A 505 14.13 -10.59 -16.26
CA SER A 505 15.24 -11.02 -15.38
C SER A 505 16.58 -10.39 -15.75
N HIS A 506 16.78 -10.06 -17.02
CA HIS A 506 17.96 -9.36 -17.53
C HIS A 506 17.53 -8.37 -18.60
N MET A 507 17.81 -7.09 -18.39
CA MET A 507 17.41 -6.03 -19.29
C MET A 507 18.60 -5.16 -19.63
N VAL A 508 18.81 -4.93 -20.92
CA VAL A 508 19.93 -4.14 -21.42
C VAL A 508 19.36 -3.02 -22.27
N THR A 509 19.64 -1.78 -21.90
CA THR A 509 19.20 -0.58 -22.61
C THR A 509 20.38 0.19 -23.15
N ARG A 510 20.36 0.50 -24.44
CA ARG A 510 21.44 1.20 -25.16
C ARG A 510 20.88 2.45 -25.81
N LEU A 511 21.60 3.56 -25.64
CA LEU A 511 21.36 4.80 -26.38
C LEU A 511 22.39 4.87 -27.50
N LEU A 512 21.91 4.87 -28.74
CA LEU A 512 22.76 4.91 -29.94
C LEU A 512 22.65 6.28 -30.60
N ASP A 513 23.79 6.83 -31.01
CA ASP A 513 23.87 8.08 -31.77
C ASP A 513 23.38 7.92 -33.22
N ALA A 514 23.42 9.02 -33.99
CA ALA A 514 22.99 9.03 -35.39
C ALA A 514 23.80 8.08 -36.31
N ASN A 515 25.00 7.69 -35.92
CA ASN A 515 25.87 6.77 -36.66
C ASN A 515 25.72 5.31 -36.17
N GLY A 516 24.91 5.08 -35.13
CA GLY A 516 24.72 3.78 -34.50
C GLY A 516 25.79 3.44 -33.45
N HIS A 517 26.63 4.39 -33.05
CA HIS A 517 27.58 4.18 -31.95
C HIS A 517 26.87 4.29 -30.60
N GLU A 518 27.28 3.45 -29.65
CA GLU A 518 26.74 3.52 -28.29
C GLU A 518 27.24 4.76 -27.57
N ASN A 519 26.28 5.61 -27.17
CA ASN A 519 26.54 6.80 -26.38
C ASN A 519 26.34 6.55 -24.88
N ALA A 520 25.33 5.74 -24.51
CA ALA A 520 25.10 5.34 -23.12
C ALA A 520 24.54 3.92 -23.04
N PHE A 521 24.79 3.26 -21.92
CA PHE A 521 24.41 1.87 -21.66
C PHE A 521 23.86 1.72 -20.24
N TYR A 522 22.86 0.86 -20.07
CA TYR A 522 22.26 0.52 -18.79
C TYR A 522 21.88 -0.97 -18.77
N ASP A 523 22.54 -1.77 -17.92
CA ASP A 523 22.29 -3.20 -17.69
C ASP A 523 21.61 -3.40 -16.34
N GLU A 524 20.52 -4.17 -16.31
CA GLU A 524 19.76 -4.52 -15.12
C GLU A 524 19.63 -6.05 -15.05
N LYS A 525 20.18 -6.68 -14.02
CA LYS A 525 20.06 -8.12 -13.75
C LYS A 525 19.37 -8.35 -12.42
N PHE A 526 18.30 -9.13 -12.44
CA PHE A 526 17.57 -9.60 -11.27
C PHE A 526 17.89 -11.10 -11.12
N GLN A 527 18.74 -11.43 -10.14
CA GLN A 527 19.10 -12.82 -9.82
C GLN A 527 18.20 -13.41 -8.76
#